data_AF-A0A1D7QN33-F1
#
_entry.id   AF-A0A1D7QN33-F1
#
_cell.length_a   1.000
_cell.length_b   1.000
_cell.length_c   1.000
_cell.angle_alpha   90.00
_cell.angle_beta   90.00
_cell.angle_gamma   90.00
#
_symmetry.space_group_name_H-M   'P 1'
#
loop_
_entity.id
_entity.type
_entity.pdbx_description
1 polymer ?
#
loop_
_entity_poly.entity_id
_entity_poly.type
_entity_poly.pdbx_seq_one_letter_code
_entity_poly.pdbx_strand_id
1 'polypeptide(L)'
;MENEFNPQDLFDINVYKSLKGKEAVSRRVDGLQPVIDIKGQPYFINVHFGLLEPANNFLIEPIRIGDIQMDQQTKKLSFYFDTSTKERVDIDEAITELPGNVVRVELPNLYYLDPIGMARRNEKDLLYYKNDGIPLRMYRVATIIPLQKTELLAEVNENRKRSGMEPLQPGGKGKQNTQKKRRMGL
;
A
#
# COMPACT_ATOMS: atom_id res chain seq x y z
N MET A 1 5.57 34.05 -21.99
CA MET A 1 5.61 32.58 -21.89
C MET A 1 5.10 32.24 -20.52
N GLU A 2 3.82 31.88 -20.42
CA GLU A 2 3.29 31.28 -19.19
C GLU A 2 3.91 29.90 -19.09
N ASN A 3 4.66 29.65 -18.01
CA ASN A 3 5.10 28.31 -17.68
C ASN A 3 3.85 27.54 -17.27
N GLU A 4 3.39 26.62 -18.13
CA GLU A 4 2.34 25.67 -17.76
C GLU A 4 2.85 24.86 -16.56
N PHE A 5 2.26 25.11 -15.39
CA PHE A 5 2.54 24.33 -14.19
C PHE A 5 2.11 22.88 -14.46
N ASN A 6 3.08 21.96 -14.57
CA ASN A 6 2.80 20.53 -14.59
C ASN A 6 2.87 20.01 -13.15
N PRO A 7 1.75 19.54 -12.57
CA PRO A 7 1.74 19.01 -11.19
C PRO A 7 2.73 17.85 -10.99
N GLN A 8 3.13 17.15 -12.06
CA GLN A 8 4.15 16.09 -11.98
C GLN A 8 5.55 16.64 -11.63
N ASP A 9 5.81 17.93 -11.89
CA ASP A 9 7.07 18.59 -11.51
C ASP A 9 7.19 18.79 -9.99
N LEU A 10 6.08 18.68 -9.23
CA LEU A 10 6.09 18.77 -7.77
C LEU A 10 6.62 17.50 -7.07
N PHE A 11 6.60 16.36 -7.76
CA PHE A 11 7.00 15.07 -7.18
C PHE A 11 8.11 14.42 -8.00
N ASP A 12 9.34 14.50 -7.49
CA ASP A 12 10.47 13.74 -8.03
C ASP A 12 10.86 12.59 -7.08
N ILE A 13 10.57 11.37 -7.52
CA ILE A 13 10.91 10.13 -6.81
C ILE A 13 12.42 9.99 -6.54
N ASN A 14 13.28 10.58 -7.39
CA ASN A 14 14.73 10.49 -7.24
C ASN A 14 15.24 11.29 -6.04
N VAL A 15 14.58 12.41 -5.70
CA VAL A 15 14.84 13.15 -4.47
C VAL A 15 14.58 12.26 -3.26
N TYR A 16 13.43 11.58 -3.20
CA TYR A 16 13.12 10.68 -2.08
C TYR A 16 14.08 9.49 -1.97
N LYS A 17 14.52 8.95 -3.11
CA LYS A 17 15.49 7.86 -3.16
C LYS A 17 16.87 8.29 -2.66
N SER A 18 17.30 9.51 -2.95
CA SER A 18 18.61 10.04 -2.56
C SER A 18 18.68 10.49 -1.10
N LEU A 19 17.57 10.94 -0.51
CA LEU A 19 17.54 11.37 0.89
C LEU A 19 17.90 10.24 1.87
N LYS A 20 18.95 10.47 2.68
CA LYS A 20 19.43 9.57 3.74
C LYS A 20 19.88 10.35 4.98
N GLY A 21 20.05 9.62 6.09
CA GLY A 21 20.72 10.12 7.30
C GLY A 21 20.12 11.42 7.84
N LYS A 22 20.98 12.39 8.17
CA LYS A 22 20.57 13.68 8.74
C LYS A 22 19.73 14.51 7.78
N GLU A 23 20.00 14.47 6.48
CA GLU A 23 19.24 15.23 5.49
C GLU A 23 17.80 14.72 5.40
N ALA A 24 17.61 13.40 5.31
CA ALA A 24 16.27 12.78 5.35
C ALA A 24 15.48 13.21 6.59
N VAL A 25 16.13 13.21 7.75
CA VAL A 25 15.52 13.66 9.01
C VAL A 25 15.12 15.13 8.93
N SER A 26 16.02 16.02 8.50
CA SER A 26 15.73 17.45 8.36
C SER A 26 14.53 17.68 7.45
N ARG A 27 14.54 17.11 6.24
CA ARG A 27 13.43 17.25 5.28
C ARG A 27 12.11 16.75 5.86
N ARG A 28 12.13 15.62 6.57
CA ARG A 28 10.93 15.07 7.21
C ARG A 28 10.41 15.96 8.33
N VAL A 29 11.30 16.56 9.13
CA VAL A 29 10.95 17.52 10.18
C VAL A 29 10.32 18.77 9.56
N ASP A 30 10.86 19.24 8.44
CA ASP A 30 10.37 20.42 7.68
C ASP A 30 9.04 20.17 6.94
N GLY A 31 8.50 18.95 6.99
CA GLY A 31 7.16 18.61 6.50
C GLY A 31 7.12 17.60 5.37
N LEU A 32 8.25 17.21 4.78
CA LEU A 32 8.28 16.26 3.66
C LEU A 32 7.87 14.85 4.12
N GLN A 33 6.76 14.31 3.62
CA GLN A 33 6.29 12.98 4.00
C GLN A 33 7.09 11.86 3.33
N PRO A 34 7.40 10.74 4.00
CA PRO A 34 8.03 9.59 3.35
C PRO A 34 7.10 8.99 2.29
N VAL A 35 7.67 8.29 1.32
CA VAL A 35 6.94 7.73 0.19
C VAL A 35 7.05 6.21 0.16
N ILE A 36 5.96 5.55 -0.17
CA ILE A 36 5.92 4.14 -0.53
C ILE A 36 5.41 3.94 -1.94
N ASP A 37 6.15 3.20 -2.75
CA ASP A 37 5.75 2.74 -4.07
C ASP A 37 5.04 1.40 -3.98
N ILE A 38 3.81 1.35 -4.48
CA ILE A 38 3.03 0.13 -4.63
C ILE A 38 2.81 -0.10 -6.12
N LYS A 39 3.55 -1.06 -6.71
CA LYS A 39 3.40 -1.46 -8.12
C LYS A 39 3.53 -0.27 -9.10
N GLY A 40 4.52 0.59 -8.89
CA GLY A 40 4.83 1.75 -9.72
C GLY A 40 3.99 2.98 -9.41
N GLN A 41 3.07 2.91 -8.44
CA GLN A 41 2.28 4.04 -7.98
C GLN A 41 2.84 4.53 -6.63
N PRO A 42 3.44 5.74 -6.56
CA PRO A 42 3.93 6.31 -5.32
C PRO A 42 2.80 6.90 -4.48
N TYR A 43 2.91 6.73 -3.16
CA TYR A 43 2.03 7.33 -2.16
C TYR A 43 2.83 7.99 -1.03
N PHE A 44 2.43 9.19 -0.62
CA PHE A 44 2.86 9.79 0.63
C PHE A 44 2.28 9.03 1.82
N ILE A 45 3.11 8.81 2.83
CA ILE A 45 2.72 8.17 4.08
C ILE A 45 2.25 9.26 5.04
N ASN A 46 0.95 9.31 5.28
CA ASN A 46 0.33 10.24 6.22
C ASN A 46 -0.09 9.52 7.50
N VAL A 47 0.79 9.52 8.49
CA VAL A 47 0.54 8.89 9.80
C VAL A 47 -0.59 9.56 10.57
N HIS A 48 -0.76 10.88 10.42
CA HIS A 48 -1.73 11.65 11.18
C HIS A 48 -3.16 11.22 10.83
N PHE A 49 -3.45 11.09 9.53
CA PHE A 49 -4.75 10.62 9.04
C PHE A 49 -4.82 9.11 8.80
N GLY A 50 -3.70 8.40 8.93
CA GLY A 50 -3.63 6.97 8.62
C GLY A 50 -3.91 6.68 7.14
N LEU A 51 -3.36 7.51 6.24
CA LEU A 51 -3.57 7.44 4.80
C LEU A 51 -2.28 7.16 4.04
N LEU A 52 -2.42 6.52 2.88
CA LEU A 52 -1.48 6.60 1.78
C LEU A 52 -2.09 7.48 0.69
N GLU A 53 -1.54 8.67 0.51
CA GLU A 53 -2.06 9.69 -0.42
C GLU A 53 -1.29 9.61 -1.74
N PRO A 54 -1.92 9.50 -2.91
CA PRO A 54 -1.19 9.40 -4.18
C PRO A 54 -0.28 10.60 -4.41
N ALA A 55 0.99 10.35 -4.72
CA ALA A 55 1.98 11.41 -4.79
C ALA A 55 2.05 12.12 -6.15
N ASN A 56 1.60 11.46 -7.22
CA ASN A 56 1.73 11.94 -8.61
C ASN A 56 0.45 11.80 -9.45
N ASN A 57 -0.64 11.28 -8.87
CA ASN A 57 -1.92 11.12 -9.55
C ASN A 57 -3.08 11.31 -8.57
N PHE A 58 -3.55 12.55 -8.45
CA PHE A 58 -4.60 12.95 -7.52
C PHE A 58 -6.01 12.47 -7.90
N LEU A 59 -6.17 11.74 -9.01
CA LEU A 59 -7.44 11.08 -9.37
C LEU A 59 -7.61 9.72 -8.68
N ILE A 60 -6.55 9.17 -8.08
CA ILE A 60 -6.61 7.95 -7.30
C ILE A 60 -7.09 8.30 -5.88
N GLU A 61 -7.95 7.48 -5.31
CA GLU A 61 -8.39 7.67 -3.92
C GLU A 61 -7.28 7.29 -2.92
N PRO A 62 -7.10 8.04 -1.81
CA PRO A 62 -6.17 7.66 -0.75
C PRO A 62 -6.53 6.31 -0.11
N ILE A 63 -5.51 5.50 0.20
CA ILE A 63 -5.71 4.22 0.87
C ILE A 63 -5.72 4.44 2.39
N ARG A 64 -6.83 4.10 3.04
CA ARG A 64 -6.94 4.11 4.51
C ARG A 64 -6.19 2.92 5.11
N ILE A 65 -5.00 3.19 5.63
CA ILE A 65 -4.16 2.19 6.32
C ILE A 65 -4.34 2.20 7.84
N GLY A 66 -4.92 3.27 8.39
CA GLY A 66 -5.24 3.37 9.82
C GLY A 66 -6.24 2.30 10.31
N ASP A 67 -7.07 1.79 9.40
CA ASP A 67 -8.10 0.79 9.68
C ASP A 67 -7.64 -0.65 9.42
N ILE A 68 -6.39 -0.84 8.97
CA ILE A 68 -5.84 -2.17 8.69
C ILE A 68 -5.33 -2.76 9.99
N GLN A 69 -5.86 -3.92 10.36
CA GLN A 69 -5.36 -4.66 11.50
C GLN A 69 -3.93 -5.15 11.22
N MET A 70 -3.02 -4.78 12.11
CA MET A 70 -1.65 -5.25 12.05
C MET A 70 -1.58 -6.72 12.47
N ASP A 71 -0.90 -7.52 11.66
CA ASP A 71 -0.62 -8.92 12.01
C ASP A 71 0.27 -8.97 13.26
N GLN A 72 -0.15 -9.74 14.27
CA GLN A 72 0.52 -9.73 15.57
C GLN A 72 1.90 -10.42 15.55
N GLN A 73 2.14 -11.35 14.62
CA GLN A 73 3.39 -12.10 14.57
C GLN A 73 4.44 -11.36 13.75
N THR A 74 4.06 -10.93 12.55
CA THR A 74 4.94 -10.27 11.58
C THR A 74 5.04 -8.76 11.79
N LYS A 75 4.10 -8.16 12.54
CA LYS A 75 3.98 -6.71 12.76
C LYS A 75 3.84 -5.92 11.45
N LYS A 76 3.27 -6.55 10.41
CA LYS A 76 3.02 -5.95 9.10
C LYS A 76 1.55 -5.56 8.94
N LEU A 77 1.32 -4.58 8.08
CA LEU A 77 -0.01 -4.24 7.56
C LEU A 77 -0.17 -4.95 6.22
N SER A 78 -1.25 -5.71 6.06
CA SER A 78 -1.51 -6.49 4.85
C SER A 78 -2.91 -6.19 4.32
N PHE A 79 -3.03 -6.03 3.00
CA PHE A 79 -4.30 -5.80 2.34
C PHE A 79 -4.25 -6.26 0.87
N TYR A 80 -5.42 -6.48 0.26
CA TYR A 80 -5.50 -6.74 -1.17
C TYR A 80 -5.59 -5.43 -1.96
N PHE A 81 -4.90 -5.39 -3.09
CA PHE A 81 -4.75 -4.20 -3.90
C PHE A 81 -5.01 -4.54 -5.36
N ASP A 82 -5.93 -3.80 -5.98
CA ASP A 82 -6.18 -3.87 -7.41
C ASP A 82 -5.13 -3.03 -8.16
N THR A 83 -4.28 -3.71 -8.92
CA THR A 83 -3.19 -3.09 -9.67
C THR A 83 -3.65 -2.25 -10.86
N SER A 84 -4.91 -2.39 -11.29
CA SER A 84 -5.51 -1.61 -12.38
C SER A 84 -6.12 -0.31 -11.85
N THR A 85 -6.97 -0.39 -10.81
CA THR A 85 -7.63 0.80 -10.23
C THR A 85 -6.75 1.55 -9.23
N LYS A 86 -5.71 0.88 -8.70
CA LYS A 86 -4.82 1.37 -7.66
C LYS A 86 -5.50 1.56 -6.30
N GLU A 87 -6.50 0.74 -6.02
CA GLU A 87 -7.30 0.83 -4.79
C GLU A 87 -7.16 -0.43 -3.93
N ARG A 88 -7.48 -0.30 -2.63
CA ARG A 88 -7.69 -1.45 -1.76
C ARG A 88 -8.98 -2.15 -2.15
N VAL A 89 -8.97 -3.48 -2.15
CA VAL A 89 -10.16 -4.30 -2.40
C VAL A 89 -10.35 -5.31 -1.27
N ASP A 90 -11.60 -5.66 -1.02
CA ASP A 90 -11.96 -6.78 -0.15
C ASP A 90 -12.25 -8.00 -1.03
N ILE A 91 -11.87 -9.18 -0.56
CA ILE A 91 -12.09 -10.44 -1.26
C ILE A 91 -13.29 -11.14 -0.63
N ASP A 92 -14.23 -11.57 -1.47
CA ASP A 92 -15.40 -12.32 -1.04
C ASP A 92 -14.99 -13.70 -0.50
N GLU A 93 -15.50 -14.09 0.67
CA GLU A 93 -15.21 -15.38 1.29
C GLU A 93 -15.67 -16.58 0.44
N ALA A 94 -16.68 -16.39 -0.43
CA ALA A 94 -17.21 -17.43 -1.32
C ALA A 94 -16.49 -17.48 -2.68
N ILE A 95 -15.37 -16.75 -2.84
CA ILE A 95 -14.65 -16.66 -4.10
C ILE A 95 -14.18 -18.03 -4.60
N THR A 96 -14.37 -18.29 -5.90
CA THR A 96 -13.99 -19.55 -6.56
C THR A 96 -12.94 -19.35 -7.67
N GLU A 97 -12.51 -18.11 -7.91
CA GLU A 97 -11.46 -17.77 -8.88
C GLU A 97 -10.54 -16.68 -8.32
N LEU A 98 -9.24 -16.75 -8.60
CA LEU A 98 -8.30 -15.69 -8.22
C LEU A 98 -8.36 -14.52 -9.20
N PRO A 99 -8.65 -13.27 -8.74
CA PRO A 99 -8.69 -12.11 -9.60
C PRO A 99 -7.29 -11.79 -10.16
N GLY A 100 -7.15 -11.70 -11.49
CA GLY A 100 -5.86 -11.58 -12.16
C GLY A 100 -5.13 -10.25 -11.97
N ASN A 101 -5.85 -9.19 -11.59
CA ASN A 101 -5.32 -7.85 -11.36
C ASN A 101 -5.10 -7.52 -9.88
N VAL A 102 -5.39 -8.44 -8.97
CA VAL A 102 -5.26 -8.21 -7.53
C VAL A 102 -4.02 -8.90 -6.97
N VAL A 103 -3.37 -8.26 -6.02
CA VAL A 103 -2.22 -8.78 -5.28
C VAL A 103 -2.39 -8.53 -3.79
N ARG A 104 -1.71 -9.30 -2.94
CA ARG A 104 -1.54 -8.93 -1.53
C ARG A 104 -0.36 -7.99 -1.41
N VAL A 105 -0.59 -6.85 -0.78
CA VAL A 105 0.42 -5.85 -0.43
C VAL A 105 0.77 -6.03 1.04
N GLU A 106 2.05 -6.08 1.36
CA GLU A 106 2.53 -6.04 2.75
C GLU A 106 3.41 -4.81 2.97
N LEU A 107 3.10 -4.08 4.03
CA LEU A 107 3.84 -2.92 4.49
C LEU A 107 4.39 -3.17 5.91
N PRO A 108 5.55 -2.61 6.27
CA PRO A 108 5.90 -2.44 7.67
C PRO A 108 4.81 -1.64 8.41
N ASN A 109 4.75 -1.78 9.74
CA ASN A 109 3.88 -0.91 10.53
C ASN A 109 4.31 0.56 10.45
N LEU A 110 3.43 1.45 10.94
CA LEU A 110 3.59 2.90 10.86
C LEU A 110 4.89 3.42 11.50
N TYR A 111 5.42 2.77 12.54
CA TYR A 111 6.69 3.16 13.17
C TYR A 111 7.87 3.02 12.20
N TYR A 112 7.87 1.98 11.37
CA TYR A 112 8.92 1.78 10.36
C TYR A 112 8.66 2.58 9.07
N LEU A 113 7.40 2.86 8.75
CA LEU A 113 7.04 3.67 7.59
C LEU A 113 7.40 5.14 7.80
N ASP A 114 7.04 5.72 8.95
CA ASP A 114 7.35 7.10 9.31
C ASP A 114 7.54 7.26 10.83
N PRO A 115 8.75 6.97 11.35
CA PRO A 115 9.03 7.06 12.78
C PRO A 115 8.84 8.48 13.33
N ILE A 116 9.10 9.52 12.54
CA ILE A 116 8.92 10.91 12.96
C ILE A 116 7.43 11.26 13.03
N GLY A 117 6.64 10.81 12.06
CA GLY A 117 5.18 10.92 12.10
C GLY A 117 4.58 10.23 13.31
N MET A 118 5.05 9.02 13.64
CA MET A 118 4.62 8.30 14.84
C MET A 118 5.06 8.99 16.14
N ALA A 119 6.26 9.55 16.19
CA ALA A 119 6.71 10.34 17.35
C ALA A 119 5.79 11.53 17.61
N ARG A 120 5.42 12.28 16.55
CA ARG A 120 4.45 13.37 16.63
C ARG A 120 3.09 12.89 17.14
N ARG A 121 2.56 11.80 16.56
CA ARG A 121 1.27 11.22 16.95
C ARG A 121 1.22 10.78 18.41
N ASN A 122 2.36 10.31 18.95
CA ASN A 122 2.47 9.80 20.32
C ASN A 122 3.01 10.85 21.31
N GLU A 123 3.08 12.12 20.91
CA GLU A 123 3.57 13.24 21.74
C GLU A 123 4.97 12.98 22.32
N LYS A 124 5.86 12.41 21.49
CA LYS A 124 7.26 12.14 21.84
C LYS A 124 8.20 13.12 21.13
N ASP A 125 9.45 13.18 21.60
CA ASP A 125 10.54 13.80 20.85
C ASP A 125 10.61 13.22 19.43
N LEU A 126 10.88 14.07 18.43
CA LEU A 126 10.82 13.67 17.02
C LEU A 126 11.78 12.53 16.67
N LEU A 127 12.88 12.38 17.42
CA LEU A 127 13.88 11.34 17.21
C LEU A 127 13.74 10.18 18.20
N TYR A 128 12.68 10.13 19.01
CA TYR A 128 12.46 9.11 20.04
C TYR A 128 12.68 7.69 19.51
N TYR A 129 12.00 7.32 18.41
CA TYR A 129 12.08 5.97 17.83
C TYR A 129 13.40 5.68 17.11
N LYS A 130 14.24 6.69 16.85
CA LYS A 130 15.60 6.45 16.34
C LYS A 130 16.44 5.69 17.38
N ASN A 131 16.23 5.97 18.67
CA ASN A 131 16.95 5.30 19.77
C ASN A 131 16.54 3.83 19.90
N ASP A 132 15.36 3.46 19.41
CA ASP A 132 14.87 2.07 19.32
C ASP A 132 15.41 1.35 18.07
N GLY A 133 16.36 1.94 17.35
CA GLY A 133 16.96 1.36 16.15
C GLY A 133 16.04 1.37 14.93
N ILE A 134 15.02 2.24 14.89
CA ILE A 134 14.09 2.36 13.77
C ILE A 134 14.59 3.47 12.81
N PRO A 135 15.21 3.15 11.67
CA PRO A 135 15.73 4.17 10.76
C PRO A 135 14.62 4.78 9.91
N LEU A 136 14.65 6.11 9.77
CA LEU A 136 13.85 6.82 8.77
C LEU A 136 14.33 6.43 7.37
N ARG A 137 13.37 6.07 6.48
CA ARG A 137 13.62 5.89 5.05
C ARG A 137 12.58 6.69 4.28
N MET A 138 13.04 7.66 3.49
CA MET A 138 12.15 8.55 2.72
C MET A 138 11.50 7.87 1.51
N TYR A 139 12.04 6.75 1.05
CA TYR A 139 11.49 5.98 -0.05
C TYR A 139 11.54 4.48 0.26
N ARG A 140 10.44 3.79 -0.02
CA ARG A 140 10.30 2.33 0.09
C ARG A 140 9.50 1.79 -1.09
N VAL A 141 9.72 0.52 -1.40
CA VAL A 141 8.85 -0.26 -2.29
C VAL A 141 8.12 -1.27 -1.44
N ALA A 142 6.80 -1.38 -1.61
CA ALA A 142 5.98 -2.34 -0.91
C ALA A 142 6.31 -3.78 -1.31
N THR A 143 6.12 -4.72 -0.39
CA THR A 143 6.21 -6.14 -0.72
C THR A 143 4.93 -6.57 -1.42
N ILE A 144 5.08 -7.18 -2.61
CA ILE A 144 3.96 -7.62 -3.43
C ILE A 144 3.95 -9.14 -3.51
N ILE A 145 2.84 -9.76 -3.11
CA ILE A 145 2.65 -11.20 -3.10
C ILE A 145 1.51 -11.55 -4.05
N PRO A 146 1.77 -12.31 -5.13
CA PRO A 146 0.72 -12.85 -5.99
C PRO A 146 -0.25 -13.72 -5.18
N LEU A 147 -1.55 -13.64 -5.46
CA LEU A 147 -2.56 -14.35 -4.66
C LEU A 147 -2.37 -15.89 -4.66
N GLN A 148 -1.79 -16.44 -5.72
CA GLN A 148 -1.43 -17.86 -5.82
C GLN A 148 -0.39 -18.30 -4.76
N LYS A 149 0.32 -17.34 -4.15
CA LYS A 149 1.32 -17.56 -3.11
C LYS A 149 0.81 -17.17 -1.72
N THR A 150 -0.50 -16.96 -1.58
CA THR A 150 -1.16 -16.62 -0.31
C THR A 150 -2.11 -17.75 0.11
N GLU A 151 -2.51 -17.74 1.37
CA GLU A 151 -3.55 -18.57 1.95
C GLU A 151 -4.86 -18.57 1.16
N LEU A 152 -5.17 -17.47 0.46
CA LEU A 152 -6.38 -17.35 -0.36
C LEU A 152 -6.50 -18.44 -1.43
N LEU A 153 -5.39 -18.99 -1.94
CA LEU A 153 -5.46 -20.10 -2.90
C LEU A 153 -6.09 -21.36 -2.26
N ALA A 154 -5.78 -21.64 -0.99
CA ALA A 154 -6.37 -22.77 -0.27
C ALA A 154 -7.87 -22.54 -0.05
N GLU A 155 -8.26 -21.34 0.39
CA GLU A 155 -9.66 -20.95 0.59
C GLU A 155 -10.49 -21.07 -0.70
N VAL A 156 -9.97 -20.53 -1.82
CA VAL A 156 -10.58 -20.67 -3.14
C VAL A 156 -10.76 -22.14 -3.51
N ASN A 157 -9.76 -22.98 -3.27
CA ASN A 157 -9.82 -24.40 -3.59
C ASN A 157 -10.84 -25.16 -2.73
N GLU A 158 -11.00 -24.78 -1.46
CA GLU A 158 -12.06 -25.30 -0.61
C GLU A 158 -13.45 -24.93 -1.12
N ASN A 159 -13.67 -23.67 -1.50
CA ASN A 159 -14.93 -23.19 -2.08
C ASN A 159 -15.26 -23.89 -3.40
N ARG A 160 -14.26 -24.08 -4.26
CA ARG A 160 -14.38 -24.83 -5.51
C ARG A 160 -14.80 -26.26 -5.25
N LYS A 161 -14.15 -26.95 -4.31
CA LYS A 161 -14.50 -28.32 -3.92
C LYS A 161 -15.94 -28.42 -3.40
N ARG A 162 -16.37 -27.48 -2.55
CA ARG A 162 -17.77 -27.40 -2.06
C ARG A 162 -18.77 -27.19 -3.21
N SER A 163 -18.33 -26.51 -4.27
CA SER A 163 -19.13 -26.24 -5.47
C SER A 163 -18.97 -27.29 -6.58
N GLY A 164 -18.30 -28.41 -6.32
CA GLY A 164 -18.08 -29.48 -7.31
C GLY A 164 -17.11 -29.11 -8.45
N MET A 165 -16.27 -28.09 -8.26
CA MET A 165 -15.26 -27.67 -9.23
C MET A 165 -13.87 -28.22 -8.89
N GLU A 166 -13.07 -28.49 -9.91
CA GLU A 166 -11.66 -28.88 -9.76
C GLU A 166 -10.82 -27.78 -9.09
N PRO A 167 -9.86 -28.11 -8.21
CA PRO A 167 -9.00 -27.11 -7.57
C PRO A 167 -8.11 -26.39 -8.59
N LEU A 168 -7.82 -25.12 -8.32
CA LEU A 168 -6.82 -24.36 -9.05
C LEU A 168 -5.41 -24.88 -8.72
N GLN A 169 -4.59 -25.01 -9.75
CA GLN A 169 -3.18 -25.38 -9.57
C GLN A 169 -2.35 -24.16 -9.14
N PRO A 170 -1.35 -24.36 -8.26
CA PRO A 170 -0.38 -23.33 -7.94
C PRO A 170 0.42 -22.96 -9.20
N GLY A 171 0.18 -21.77 -9.75
CA GLY A 171 0.89 -21.25 -10.94
C GLY A 171 0.01 -20.80 -12.11
N GLY A 172 -1.31 -21.00 -12.05
CA GLY A 172 -2.23 -20.49 -13.08
C GLY A 172 -2.32 -18.96 -13.07
N LYS A 173 -2.14 -18.31 -14.23
CA LYS A 173 -2.39 -16.87 -14.40
C LYS A 173 -3.86 -16.57 -14.09
N GLY A 174 -4.13 -15.69 -13.13
CA GLY A 174 -5.49 -15.30 -12.76
C GLY A 174 -6.24 -14.69 -13.96
N LYS A 175 -7.53 -14.99 -14.11
CA LYS A 175 -8.37 -14.41 -15.17
C LYS A 175 -8.63 -12.94 -14.83
N GLN A 176 -8.55 -12.06 -15.83
CA GLN A 176 -8.90 -10.64 -15.67
C GLN A 176 -10.40 -10.53 -15.36
N ASN A 177 -10.75 -9.88 -14.25
CA ASN A 177 -12.16 -9.74 -13.85
C ASN A 177 -12.74 -8.42 -14.41
N THR A 178 -13.84 -8.52 -15.16
CA THR A 178 -14.64 -7.37 -15.60
C THR A 178 -15.76 -7.16 -14.58
N GLN A 179 -15.47 -6.48 -13.48
CA GLN A 179 -16.53 -6.04 -12.56
C GLN A 179 -17.39 -4.97 -13.24
N LYS A 180 -18.56 -5.41 -13.69
CA LYS A 180 -19.62 -4.60 -14.31
C LYS A 180 -20.10 -3.56 -13.28
N LYS A 181 -19.72 -2.29 -13.44
CA LYS A 181 -20.33 -1.15 -12.74
C LYS A 181 -21.85 -1.20 -12.93
N ARG A 182 -22.59 -1.58 -11.88
CA ARG A 182 -24.04 -1.38 -11.81
C ARG A 182 -24.28 0.13 -11.68
N ARG A 183 -24.56 0.81 -12.80
CA ARG A 183 -25.21 2.12 -12.77
C ARG A 183 -26.62 1.90 -12.26
N MET A 184 -26.91 2.35 -11.04
CA MET A 184 -28.30 2.58 -10.64
C MET A 184 -28.81 3.76 -11.46
N GLY A 185 -29.87 3.51 -12.22
CA GLY A 185 -30.63 4.56 -12.89
C GLY A 185 -31.38 5.39 -11.87
N LEU A 186 -31.28 6.70 -12.04
CA LEU A 186 -32.29 7.68 -11.64
C LEU A 186 -32.94 8.18 -12.92
#